data_AF-A0A7Y0EJI6-F1
#
_entry.id   AF-A0A7Y0EJI6-F1
#
_cell.length_a   1.000
_cell.length_b   1.000
_cell.length_c   1.000
_cell.angle_alpha   90.00
_cell.angle_beta   90.00
_cell.angle_gamma   90.00
#
_symmetry.space_group_name_H-M   'P 1'
#
loop_
_entity.id
_entity.type
_entity.pdbx_description
1 polymer ?
#
loop_
_entity_poly.entity_id
_entity_poly.type
_entity_poly.pdbx_seq_one_letter_code
_entity_poly.pdbx_strand_id
1 'polypeptide(L)'
;MSNYKEIHLNDINWKEKLINLTNYEENFVFPIKYNGKFTNLILTPTLIISGFNEKKETIVKNTLSFISENFNSIYENMLKTLVKTFKNWDIYDNDNKEDYYVKTEEDLDKMRYDGNFIDTIIINCNELENEFAYYSFKFQFNYCRFGYDDGAEVVMYKDKVIFWADGNSMEYIYTFRDILEANNSI
;
A
#
# COMPACT_ATOMS: atom_id res chain seq x y z
N MET A 1 10.37 -20.36 9.30
CA MET A 1 10.36 -18.89 9.49
C MET A 1 11.21 -18.29 8.39
N SER A 2 10.58 -17.56 7.47
CA SER A 2 11.32 -16.77 6.48
C SER A 2 12.05 -15.66 7.24
N ASN A 3 13.37 -15.55 7.10
CA ASN A 3 14.12 -14.45 7.69
C ASN A 3 13.91 -13.20 6.82
N TYR A 4 13.15 -12.23 7.34
CA TYR A 4 12.99 -10.92 6.71
C TYR A 4 14.10 -9.98 7.17
N LYS A 5 14.57 -9.12 6.26
CA LYS A 5 15.51 -8.04 6.59
C LYS A 5 14.83 -6.69 6.50
N GLU A 6 15.09 -5.83 7.46
CA GLU A 6 14.57 -4.46 7.42
C GLU A 6 15.40 -3.55 6.52
N ILE A 7 14.72 -2.73 5.72
CA ILE A 7 15.32 -1.63 4.99
C ILE A 7 15.08 -0.33 5.76
N HIS A 8 16.18 0.30 6.19
CA HIS A 8 16.18 1.65 6.73
C HIS A 8 16.91 2.56 5.74
N LEU A 9 16.26 3.62 5.26
CA LEU A 9 16.82 4.49 4.21
C LEU A 9 18.05 5.31 4.65
N ASN A 10 18.31 5.32 5.96
CA ASN A 10 19.47 5.96 6.58
C ASN A 10 20.66 5.00 6.76
N ASP A 11 20.48 3.70 6.50
CA ASP A 11 21.58 2.73 6.55
C ASP A 11 22.58 3.01 5.41
N ILE A 12 23.88 2.91 5.69
CA ILE A 12 24.93 3.14 4.67
C ILE A 12 24.79 2.16 3.48
N ASN A 13 24.27 0.95 3.73
CA ASN A 13 24.11 -0.12 2.74
C ASN A 13 22.69 -0.26 2.19
N TRP A 14 21.79 0.72 2.38
CA TRP A 14 20.41 0.63 1.88
C TRP A 14 20.34 0.31 0.37
N LYS A 15 21.30 0.80 -0.42
CA LYS A 15 21.42 0.54 -1.87
C LYS A 15 21.63 -0.95 -2.17
N GLU A 16 22.56 -1.58 -1.45
CA GLU A 16 22.86 -3.01 -1.59
C GLU A 16 21.64 -3.85 -1.22
N LYS A 17 20.92 -3.47 -0.15
CA LYS A 17 19.65 -4.10 0.23
C LYS A 17 18.60 -4.02 -0.89
N LEU A 18 18.48 -2.88 -1.58
CA LEU A 18 17.56 -2.76 -2.72
C LEU A 18 17.94 -3.66 -3.90
N ILE A 19 19.23 -3.77 -4.21
CA ILE A 19 19.71 -4.65 -5.29
C ILE A 19 19.37 -6.11 -4.96
N ASN A 20 19.66 -6.55 -3.74
CA ASN A 20 19.35 -7.91 -3.28
C ASN A 20 17.84 -8.19 -3.32
N LEU A 21 17.00 -7.20 -2.98
CA LEU A 21 15.55 -7.32 -3.08
C LEU A 21 15.12 -7.61 -4.52
N THR A 22 15.69 -6.88 -5.48
CA THR A 22 15.30 -6.97 -6.89
C THR A 22 15.79 -8.25 -7.57
N ASN A 23 16.87 -8.84 -7.06
CA ASN A 23 17.36 -10.16 -7.49
C ASN A 23 16.63 -11.32 -6.80
N TYR A 24 15.65 -11.03 -5.94
CA TYR A 24 14.97 -12.03 -5.09
C TYR A 24 15.94 -12.84 -4.22
N GLU A 25 17.10 -12.27 -3.89
CA GLU A 25 18.10 -12.92 -3.04
C GLU A 25 17.66 -12.91 -1.58
N GLU A 26 16.94 -11.86 -1.17
CA GLU A 26 16.48 -11.65 0.21
C GLU A 26 15.09 -11.03 0.26
N ASN A 27 14.31 -11.41 1.28
CA ASN A 27 13.01 -10.80 1.53
C ASN A 27 13.18 -9.58 2.43
N PHE A 28 12.65 -8.44 2.00
CA PHE A 28 12.75 -7.21 2.78
C PHE A 28 11.42 -6.68 3.25
N VAL A 29 11.44 -6.11 4.45
CA VAL A 29 10.34 -5.32 5.01
C VAL A 29 10.77 -3.87 5.16
N PHE A 30 9.81 -2.97 5.07
CA PHE A 30 10.03 -1.53 5.18
C PHE A 30 9.27 -0.96 6.38
N PRO A 31 9.94 -0.76 7.53
CA PRO A 31 9.27 -0.26 8.74
C PRO A 31 8.65 1.13 8.53
N ILE A 32 7.36 1.27 8.84
CA ILE A 32 6.64 2.54 8.77
C ILE A 32 5.99 2.81 10.11
N LYS A 33 6.22 4.01 10.64
CA LYS A 33 5.56 4.47 11.85
C LYS A 33 4.19 5.05 11.50
N TYR A 34 3.13 4.44 12.00
CA TYR A 34 1.79 5.00 11.97
C TYR A 34 1.44 5.55 13.35
N ASN A 35 1.20 6.86 13.41
CA ASN A 35 0.69 7.52 14.62
C ASN A 35 -0.70 8.07 14.33
N GLY A 36 -1.63 7.15 14.13
CA GLY A 36 -2.98 7.47 13.72
C GLY A 36 -3.79 8.11 14.84
N LYS A 37 -4.94 8.65 14.44
CA LYS A 37 -5.97 9.12 15.38
C LYS A 37 -6.45 8.02 16.34
N PHE A 38 -6.41 6.76 15.90
CA PHE A 38 -7.01 5.62 16.61
C PHE A 38 -5.99 4.64 17.20
N THR A 39 -4.75 4.62 16.70
CA THR A 39 -3.70 3.70 17.19
C THR A 39 -2.29 4.19 16.82
N ASN A 40 -1.29 3.77 17.61
CA ASN A 40 0.12 3.98 17.31
C ASN A 40 0.79 2.63 17.15
N LEU A 41 1.36 2.36 15.96
CA LEU A 41 2.01 1.09 15.65
C LEU A 41 3.10 1.26 14.60
N ILE A 42 3.97 0.26 14.50
CA ILE A 42 4.95 0.14 13.44
C ILE A 42 4.47 -0.96 12.50
N LEU A 43 4.22 -0.58 11.25
CA LEU A 43 3.95 -1.51 10.16
C LEU A 43 5.27 -2.01 9.61
N THR A 44 5.29 -3.26 9.16
CA THR A 44 6.47 -3.88 8.52
C THR A 44 6.08 -4.51 7.18
N PRO A 45 5.53 -3.73 6.23
CA PRO A 45 5.14 -4.23 4.92
C PRO A 45 6.30 -4.89 4.20
N THR A 46 6.02 -5.98 3.50
CA THR A 46 6.92 -6.52 2.49
C THR A 46 7.12 -5.47 1.40
N LEU A 47 8.38 -5.23 1.01
CA LEU A 47 8.69 -4.30 -0.07
C LEU A 47 8.87 -5.06 -1.37
N ILE A 48 8.19 -4.63 -2.43
CA ILE A 48 8.37 -5.12 -3.79
C ILE A 48 8.74 -3.93 -4.68
N ILE A 49 9.73 -4.09 -5.56
CA ILE A 49 10.13 -3.05 -6.52
C ILE A 49 10.06 -3.61 -7.93
N SER A 50 9.07 -3.17 -8.69
CA SER A 50 8.90 -3.56 -10.09
C SER A 50 9.71 -2.64 -11.01
N GLY A 51 10.40 -3.20 -12.01
CA GLY A 51 11.09 -2.43 -13.04
C GLY A 51 12.33 -1.66 -12.55
N PHE A 52 12.96 -2.12 -11.46
CA PHE A 52 14.14 -1.50 -10.88
C PHE A 52 15.35 -1.54 -11.84
N ASN A 53 16.15 -0.47 -11.79
CA ASN A 53 17.54 -0.48 -12.21
C ASN A 53 18.30 0.62 -11.43
N GLU A 54 19.63 0.57 -11.46
CA GLU A 54 20.48 1.50 -10.71
C GLU A 54 20.20 2.99 -11.00
N LYS A 55 19.76 3.35 -12.21
CA LYS A 55 19.43 4.75 -12.55
C LYS A 55 18.16 5.24 -11.86
N LYS A 56 17.29 4.33 -11.41
CA LYS A 56 16.04 4.63 -10.71
C LYS A 56 16.18 4.58 -9.18
N GLU A 57 17.38 4.31 -8.67
CA GLU A 57 17.66 4.20 -7.22
C GLU A 57 17.22 5.45 -6.44
N THR A 58 17.52 6.65 -6.96
CA THR A 58 17.09 7.91 -6.34
C THR A 58 15.57 8.05 -6.30
N ILE A 59 14.86 7.61 -7.35
CA ILE A 59 13.39 7.69 -7.40
C ILE A 59 12.76 6.76 -6.36
N VAL A 60 13.28 5.53 -6.23
CA VAL A 60 12.84 4.59 -5.18
C VAL A 60 13.04 5.20 -3.81
N LYS A 61 14.22 5.77 -3.55
CA LYS A 61 14.51 6.43 -2.27
C LYS A 61 13.54 7.57 -1.99
N ASN A 62 13.36 8.48 -2.95
CA ASN A 62 12.46 9.62 -2.81
C ASN A 62 11.04 9.15 -2.51
N THR A 63 10.56 8.11 -3.20
CA THR A 63 9.22 7.57 -3.01
C THR A 63 9.06 6.93 -1.62
N LEU A 64 10.00 6.09 -1.19
CA LEU A 64 9.95 5.47 0.14
C LEU A 64 10.11 6.48 1.28
N SER A 65 10.98 7.48 1.12
CA SER A 65 11.12 8.60 2.05
C SER A 65 9.80 9.35 2.18
N PHE A 66 9.17 9.70 1.06
CA PHE A 66 7.87 10.38 1.06
C PHE A 66 6.81 9.56 1.78
N ILE A 67 6.71 8.26 1.48
CA ILE A 67 5.76 7.35 2.16
C ILE A 67 6.01 7.35 3.66
N SER A 68 7.26 7.15 4.10
CA SER A 68 7.62 7.06 5.51
C SER A 68 7.31 8.35 6.28
N GLU A 69 7.64 9.50 5.70
CA GLU A 69 7.47 10.82 6.34
C GLU A 69 6.01 11.28 6.36
N ASN A 70 5.20 10.83 5.40
CA ASN A 70 3.82 11.32 5.21
C ASN A 70 2.75 10.25 5.44
N PHE A 71 3.12 9.07 5.98
CA PHE A 71 2.25 7.90 6.00
C PHE A 71 0.88 8.16 6.65
N ASN A 72 0.83 8.88 7.77
CA ASN A 72 -0.43 9.23 8.43
C ASN A 72 -1.40 9.95 7.48
N SER A 73 -0.92 10.98 6.78
CA SER A 73 -1.74 11.76 5.83
C SER A 73 -2.14 10.94 4.62
N ILE A 74 -1.21 10.12 4.10
CA ILE A 74 -1.47 9.21 2.98
C ILE A 74 -2.60 8.23 3.34
N TYR A 75 -2.50 7.60 4.51
CA TYR A 75 -3.50 6.64 5.00
C TYR A 75 -4.87 7.30 5.22
N GLU A 76 -4.92 8.49 5.83
CA GLU A 76 -6.17 9.23 6.01
C GLU A 76 -6.83 9.61 4.67
N ASN A 77 -6.05 10.05 3.68
CA ASN A 77 -6.54 10.37 2.34
C ASN A 77 -7.01 9.13 1.58
N MET A 78 -6.33 8.00 1.79
CA MET A 78 -6.77 6.71 1.29
C MET A 78 -8.15 6.35 1.86
N LEU A 79 -8.33 6.38 3.18
CA LEU A 79 -9.62 6.07 3.81
C LEU A 79 -10.74 6.98 3.30
N LYS A 80 -10.50 8.30 3.22
CA LYS A 80 -11.46 9.27 2.65
C LYS A 80 -11.94 8.90 1.25
N THR A 81 -11.04 8.36 0.43
CA THR A 81 -11.37 7.95 -0.93
C THR A 81 -12.13 6.64 -0.94
N LEU A 82 -11.64 5.63 -0.21
CA LEU A 82 -12.24 4.30 -0.16
C LEU A 82 -13.64 4.31 0.45
N VAL A 83 -13.90 5.11 1.50
CA VAL A 83 -15.24 5.23 2.10
C VAL A 83 -16.32 5.57 1.07
N LYS A 84 -16.00 6.42 0.09
CA LYS A 84 -16.95 6.78 -0.98
C LYS A 84 -17.38 5.57 -1.82
N THR A 85 -16.53 4.56 -1.88
CA THR A 85 -16.77 3.33 -2.63
C THR A 85 -17.40 2.25 -1.75
N PHE A 86 -16.82 1.98 -0.57
CA PHE A 86 -17.27 0.94 0.34
C PHE A 86 -18.64 1.22 0.98
N LYS A 87 -19.11 2.48 0.99
CA LYS A 87 -20.46 2.81 1.50
C LYS A 87 -21.62 2.05 0.84
N ASN A 88 -21.40 1.55 -0.38
CA ASN A 88 -22.40 0.83 -1.18
C ASN A 88 -22.15 -0.68 -1.20
N TRP A 89 -21.20 -1.18 -0.40
CA TRP A 89 -20.81 -2.58 -0.40
C TRP A 89 -21.49 -3.34 0.73
N ASP A 90 -21.85 -4.59 0.44
CA ASP A 90 -22.35 -5.52 1.46
C ASP A 90 -21.18 -6.13 2.23
N ILE A 91 -20.81 -5.48 3.32
CA ILE A 91 -19.73 -5.90 4.21
C ILE A 91 -20.33 -6.70 5.37
N TYR A 92 -19.66 -7.76 5.79
CA TYR A 92 -20.09 -8.60 6.90
C TYR A 92 -19.00 -8.69 7.96
N ASP A 93 -19.37 -8.40 9.19
CA ASP A 93 -18.54 -8.55 10.38
C ASP A 93 -18.64 -10.01 10.85
N ASN A 94 -17.58 -10.78 10.61
CA ASN A 94 -17.55 -12.21 10.97
C ASN A 94 -17.47 -12.43 12.50
N ASP A 95 -16.89 -11.47 13.23
CA ASP A 95 -16.71 -11.58 14.68
C ASP A 95 -18.05 -11.36 15.40
N ASN A 96 -18.80 -10.34 14.97
CA ASN A 96 -20.10 -9.99 15.55
C ASN A 96 -21.30 -10.66 14.85
N LYS A 97 -21.07 -11.31 13.70
CA LYS A 97 -22.08 -12.02 12.88
C LYS A 97 -23.21 -11.11 12.40
N GLU A 98 -22.87 -9.94 11.89
CA GLU A 98 -23.83 -8.95 11.40
C GLU A 98 -23.37 -8.22 10.14
N ASP A 99 -24.32 -7.63 9.41
CA ASP A 99 -24.00 -6.73 8.30
C ASP A 99 -23.35 -5.45 8.85
N TYR A 100 -22.22 -5.06 8.26
CA TYR A 100 -21.46 -3.87 8.64
C TYR A 100 -21.61 -2.78 7.58
N TYR A 101 -21.79 -1.53 8.02
CA TYR A 101 -22.05 -0.40 7.12
C TYR A 101 -20.98 0.68 7.26
N VAL A 102 -20.19 0.88 6.19
CA VAL A 102 -19.16 1.93 6.15
C VAL A 102 -19.80 3.28 5.81
N LYS A 103 -19.70 4.25 6.73
CA LYS A 103 -20.20 5.63 6.51
C LYS A 103 -19.10 6.67 6.65
N THR A 104 -18.07 6.35 7.42
CA THR A 104 -16.98 7.26 7.80
C THR A 104 -15.63 6.57 7.64
N GLU A 105 -14.56 7.38 7.67
CA GLU A 105 -13.19 6.87 7.67
C GLU A 105 -12.90 6.01 8.91
N GLU A 106 -13.54 6.32 10.04
CA GLU A 106 -13.41 5.54 11.27
C GLU A 106 -14.02 4.14 11.12
N ASP A 107 -15.13 4.00 10.40
CA ASP A 107 -15.73 2.69 10.15
C ASP A 107 -14.79 1.82 9.31
N LEU A 108 -14.15 2.41 8.28
CA LEU A 108 -13.21 1.70 7.44
C LEU A 108 -11.89 1.38 8.18
N ASP A 109 -11.41 2.27 9.05
CA ASP A 109 -10.24 2.00 9.91
C ASP A 109 -10.50 0.87 10.89
N LYS A 110 -11.72 0.77 11.45
CA LYS A 110 -12.11 -0.35 12.34
C LYS A 110 -12.13 -1.69 11.63
N MET A 111 -12.37 -1.70 10.32
CA MET A 111 -12.38 -2.92 9.52
C MET A 111 -10.98 -3.47 9.23
N ARG A 112 -9.92 -2.68 9.42
CA ARG A 112 -8.57 -3.08 9.05
C ARG A 112 -8.12 -4.32 9.84
N TYR A 113 -7.18 -5.08 9.29
CA TYR A 113 -6.50 -6.12 10.04
C TYR A 113 -5.76 -5.53 11.27
N ASP A 114 -5.88 -6.15 12.43
CA ASP A 114 -5.28 -5.63 13.67
C ASP A 114 -3.75 -5.59 13.65
N GLY A 115 -3.13 -6.45 12.83
CA GLY A 115 -1.69 -6.47 12.62
C GLY A 115 -1.23 -5.52 11.52
N ASN A 116 -0.48 -6.05 10.56
CA ASN A 116 0.08 -5.27 9.46
C ASN A 116 -1.01 -5.00 8.40
N PHE A 117 -1.85 -3.99 8.64
CA PHE A 117 -2.97 -3.69 7.74
C PHE A 117 -2.52 -3.17 6.37
N ILE A 118 -1.32 -2.57 6.27
CA ILE A 118 -0.62 -2.45 4.99
C ILE A 118 0.45 -3.51 4.99
N ASP A 119 0.18 -4.66 4.37
CA ASP A 119 1.08 -5.81 4.44
C ASP A 119 2.19 -5.79 3.38
N THR A 120 1.97 -5.01 2.32
CA THR A 120 2.85 -4.94 1.16
C THR A 120 2.84 -3.52 0.60
N ILE A 121 4.05 -3.03 0.29
CA ILE A 121 4.27 -1.84 -0.52
C ILE A 121 4.91 -2.26 -1.81
N ILE A 122 4.34 -1.79 -2.92
CA ILE A 122 4.91 -2.06 -4.23
C ILE A 122 5.27 -0.76 -4.92
N ILE A 123 6.54 -0.57 -5.25
CA ILE A 123 7.01 0.58 -6.02
C ILE A 123 7.07 0.20 -7.49
N ASN A 124 6.32 0.88 -8.35
CA ASN A 124 6.37 0.65 -9.80
C ASN A 124 7.35 1.65 -10.44
N CYS A 125 8.58 1.20 -10.71
CA CYS A 125 9.60 2.04 -11.31
C CYS A 125 9.39 2.26 -12.81
N ASN A 126 8.46 1.57 -13.47
CA ASN A 126 8.14 1.80 -14.88
C ASN A 126 7.18 2.96 -15.08
N GLU A 127 6.36 3.28 -14.07
CA GLU A 127 5.40 4.37 -14.09
C GLU A 127 5.87 5.46 -13.13
N LEU A 128 6.35 6.57 -13.71
CA LEU A 128 7.06 7.62 -12.99
C LEU A 128 6.48 8.98 -13.36
N GLU A 129 6.41 9.87 -12.39
CA GLU A 129 6.06 11.26 -12.63
C GLU A 129 6.93 12.17 -11.74
N ASN A 130 7.66 13.07 -12.39
CA ASN A 130 8.70 13.89 -11.77
C ASN A 130 9.78 13.03 -11.08
N GLU A 131 9.99 13.23 -9.78
CA GLU A 131 11.01 12.54 -8.97
C GLU A 131 10.45 11.37 -8.15
N PHE A 132 9.20 10.95 -8.42
CA PHE A 132 8.49 9.92 -7.68
C PHE A 132 7.97 8.81 -8.61
N ALA A 133 7.94 7.59 -8.08
CA ALA A 133 7.25 6.48 -8.69
C ALA A 133 5.80 6.42 -8.19
N TYR A 134 4.92 5.88 -9.02
CA TYR A 134 3.63 5.39 -8.55
C TYR A 134 3.86 4.15 -7.67
N TYR A 135 3.01 3.98 -6.66
CA TYR A 135 3.14 2.86 -5.73
C TYR A 135 1.78 2.30 -5.31
N SER A 136 1.76 1.06 -4.86
CA SER A 136 0.56 0.41 -4.34
C SER A 136 0.71 0.04 -2.87
N PHE A 137 -0.40 0.12 -2.15
CA PHE A 137 -0.59 -0.52 -0.85
C PHE A 137 -1.53 -1.72 -1.01
N LYS A 138 -1.16 -2.85 -0.39
CA LYS A 138 -2.09 -3.95 -0.13
C LYS A 138 -2.69 -3.76 1.25
N PHE A 139 -3.94 -3.28 1.26
CA PHE A 139 -4.69 -2.93 2.45
C PHE A 139 -5.59 -4.09 2.90
N GLN A 140 -5.33 -4.63 4.08
CA GLN A 140 -5.98 -5.82 4.62
C GLN A 140 -7.16 -5.48 5.54
N PHE A 141 -8.24 -6.24 5.43
CA PHE A 141 -9.46 -6.09 6.23
C PHE A 141 -9.85 -7.39 6.92
N ASN A 142 -10.54 -7.29 8.07
CA ASN A 142 -11.10 -8.43 8.81
C ASN A 142 -12.57 -8.73 8.44
N TYR A 143 -13.19 -7.90 7.61
CA TYR A 143 -14.64 -7.86 7.42
C TYR A 143 -14.96 -8.18 5.95
N CYS A 144 -15.34 -9.42 5.67
CA CYS A 144 -15.70 -9.86 4.31
C CYS A 144 -16.81 -10.93 4.34
N ARG A 145 -17.81 -10.78 3.46
CA ARG A 145 -18.98 -11.69 3.36
C ARG A 145 -18.67 -12.97 2.58
N PHE A 146 -17.71 -12.91 1.65
CA PHE A 146 -17.36 -14.01 0.75
C PHE A 146 -15.84 -14.11 0.56
N GLY A 147 -15.11 -14.54 1.59
CA GLY A 147 -13.72 -15.02 1.44
C GLY A 147 -12.77 -14.13 0.63
N TYR A 148 -12.96 -12.81 0.67
CA TYR A 148 -12.00 -11.86 0.12
C TYR A 148 -10.86 -11.77 1.14
N ASP A 149 -10.04 -12.83 1.19
CA ASP A 149 -8.92 -12.98 2.14
C ASP A 149 -7.76 -12.01 1.81
N ASP A 150 -7.80 -11.36 0.65
CA ASP A 150 -6.64 -10.67 0.06
C ASP A 150 -6.67 -9.13 0.20
N GLY A 151 -7.70 -8.56 0.83
CA GLY A 151 -7.80 -7.12 1.05
C GLY A 151 -8.15 -6.31 -0.20
N ALA A 152 -7.61 -5.10 -0.31
CA ALA A 152 -7.68 -4.23 -1.49
C ALA A 152 -6.28 -3.77 -1.92
N GLU A 153 -6.05 -3.68 -3.22
CA GLU A 153 -4.90 -2.95 -3.73
C GLU A 153 -5.28 -1.49 -3.99
N VAL A 154 -4.51 -0.56 -3.45
CA VAL A 154 -4.71 0.87 -3.64
C VAL A 154 -3.49 1.47 -4.31
N VAL A 155 -3.66 1.95 -5.54
CA VAL A 155 -2.63 2.62 -6.34
C VAL A 155 -2.59 4.10 -5.99
N MET A 156 -1.40 4.59 -5.73
CA MET A 156 -1.12 5.90 -5.17
C MET A 156 -0.08 6.66 -6.00
N TYR A 157 -0.24 7.98 -6.06
CA TYR A 157 0.84 8.92 -6.40
C TYR A 157 0.92 9.98 -5.31
N LYS A 158 2.08 10.07 -4.66
CA LYS A 158 2.25 10.86 -3.44
C LYS A 158 1.16 10.52 -2.42
N ASP A 159 0.27 11.43 -2.07
CA ASP A 159 -0.80 11.26 -1.08
C ASP A 159 -2.18 11.07 -1.72
N LYS A 160 -2.24 10.88 -3.04
CA LYS A 160 -3.48 10.74 -3.81
C LYS A 160 -3.71 9.29 -4.21
N VAL A 161 -4.94 8.81 -4.01
CA VAL A 161 -5.42 7.57 -4.60
C VAL A 161 -5.72 7.81 -6.07
N ILE A 162 -5.09 7.00 -6.92
CA ILE A 162 -5.27 7.02 -8.38
C ILE A 162 -6.35 6.02 -8.78
N PHE A 163 -6.27 4.83 -8.21
CA PHE A 163 -7.16 3.72 -8.49
C PHE A 163 -7.11 2.74 -7.32
N TRP A 164 -8.12 1.88 -7.21
CA TRP A 164 -8.10 0.77 -6.28
C TRP A 164 -8.84 -0.42 -6.91
N ALA A 165 -8.44 -1.63 -6.51
CA ALA A 165 -9.06 -2.88 -6.94
C ALA A 165 -9.25 -3.84 -5.77
N ASP A 166 -10.11 -4.85 -5.97
CA ASP A 166 -10.21 -5.96 -5.04
C ASP A 166 -8.87 -6.73 -5.01
N GLY A 167 -8.50 -7.24 -3.82
CA GLY A 167 -7.18 -7.82 -3.53
C GLY A 167 -6.78 -9.00 -4.42
N ASN A 168 -7.72 -9.57 -5.18
CA ASN A 168 -7.59 -10.71 -6.10
C ASN A 168 -6.61 -10.53 -7.27
N SER A 169 -5.95 -9.39 -7.38
CA SER A 169 -5.38 -8.95 -8.64
C SER A 169 -4.01 -8.32 -8.44
N MET A 170 -3.01 -9.17 -8.24
CA MET A 170 -1.60 -8.80 -8.49
C MET A 170 -1.38 -8.30 -9.95
N GLU A 171 -2.39 -8.36 -10.81
CA GLU A 171 -2.38 -7.94 -12.21
C GLU A 171 -2.40 -6.42 -12.42
N TYR A 172 -3.03 -5.62 -11.54
CA TYR A 172 -3.30 -4.20 -11.83
C TYR A 172 -2.09 -3.29 -11.70
N ILE A 173 -1.13 -3.61 -10.83
CA ILE A 173 0.14 -2.87 -10.70
C ILE A 173 0.93 -2.89 -12.03
N TYR A 174 0.84 -3.99 -12.78
CA TYR A 174 1.61 -4.17 -14.02
C TYR A 174 0.90 -3.59 -15.25
N THR A 175 -0.37 -3.20 -15.13
CA THR A 175 -1.25 -2.86 -16.27
C THR A 175 -2.08 -1.58 -16.11
N PHE A 176 -1.98 -0.84 -15.00
CA PHE A 176 -2.79 0.37 -14.76
C PHE A 176 -2.48 1.57 -15.66
N ARG A 177 -1.58 1.43 -16.65
CA ARG A 177 -1.30 2.46 -17.65
C ARG A 177 -2.56 2.91 -18.39
N ASP A 178 -3.43 1.97 -18.75
CA ASP A 178 -4.71 2.26 -19.41
C ASP A 178 -5.64 3.10 -18.50
N ILE A 179 -5.53 2.91 -17.18
CA ILE A 179 -6.28 3.68 -16.17
C ILE A 179 -5.71 5.09 -16.03
N LEU A 180 -4.37 5.25 -16.07
CA LEU A 180 -3.73 6.58 -16.09
C LEU A 180 -4.15 7.37 -17.34
N GLU A 181 -4.14 6.74 -18.51
CA GLU A 181 -4.54 7.37 -19.76
C GLU A 181 -6.01 7.80 -19.73
N ALA A 182 -6.90 6.98 -19.18
CA ALA A 182 -8.31 7.33 -19.00
C ALA A 182 -8.52 8.51 -18.03
N ASN A 183 -7.78 8.56 -16.92
CA ASN A 183 -7.92 9.61 -15.91
C ASN A 183 -7.26 10.94 -16.32
N ASN A 184 -6.22 10.91 -17.16
CA ASN A 184 -5.54 12.11 -17.68
C ASN A 184 -6.21 12.69 -18.94
N SER A 185 -7.29 12.07 -19.44
CA SER A 185 -8.04 12.51 -20.62
C SER A 185 -9.21 13.45 -20.30
N ILE A 186 -9.23 14.07 -19.11
CA ILE A 186 -10.27 15.00 -18.64
C ILE A 186 -9.66 16.39 -18.39
#